data_AF-A0A1H7JQM0-F1
#
_entry.id   AF-A0A1H7JQM0-F1
#
_cell.length_a   1.000
_cell.length_b   1.000
_cell.length_c   1.000
_cell.angle_alpha   90.00
_cell.angle_beta   90.00
_cell.angle_gamma   90.00
#
_symmetry.space_group_name_H-M   'P 1'
#
loop_
_entity.id
_entity.type
_entity.pdbx_description
1 polymer ?
#
loop_
_entity_poly.entity_id
_entity_poly.type
_entity_poly.pdbx_seq_one_letter_code
_entity_poly.pdbx_strand_id
1 'polypeptide(L)'
;GSLAVESVAAFPWNGWQACRGISGNLAPEYAQFYTPSEVSRVIAQVIGISPETAVASTTAYDPTCGSGSLLLKVAAEAGKHITLEGQEKDVTTAGLARMNMILHDFPTANILNGNTLANPKFKDGEQLRTYDYVVANPPFSDKGWSAGLTPEDDPWQRFAWGAPPAKQGDYAYLLHIVRSMKSSGKGAVILPHGVLFRGHAEAVIRKQLVRSGYLKGIIGLPANLFYGTGIPACILVLDKENARARKGIFMIDASKSFIKDGNKNRLREQDIHRIVDTFKKQADVARYARRVPFDEITDPKNDFNLNLPRYIDSSAPEDRHDLHAHMNGGIPERDIDGDPAAIPPVPGLAAYWQVFPDLRQRLFSPLPLAGEGPGVRAGYTHLAVDPSAIKPTILEHDEFAAFRRRITALFDDWRSRNRPVLKGFGVNGQPKALITEIGEDLLETFRAAPLLDPYDI
;
A
#
# COMPACT_ATOMS: atom_id res chain seq x y z
N GLY A 1 -19.67 -40.01 17.05
CA GLY A 1 -18.70 -39.51 18.03
C GLY A 1 -19.15 -38.15 18.50
N SER A 2 -19.15 -37.92 19.82
CA SER A 2 -19.58 -36.64 20.41
C SER A 2 -18.64 -35.51 20.00
N LEU A 3 -19.19 -34.45 19.39
CA LEU A 3 -18.49 -33.19 19.18
C LEU A 3 -18.45 -32.43 20.51
N ALA A 4 -17.25 -32.06 20.95
CA ALA A 4 -17.02 -31.22 22.12
C ALA A 4 -17.65 -29.83 21.91
N VAL A 5 -18.28 -29.31 22.95
CA VAL A 5 -19.10 -28.08 22.97
C VAL A 5 -18.22 -26.81 23.01
N GLU A 6 -17.04 -26.82 22.38
CA GLU A 6 -16.10 -25.68 22.36
C GLU A 6 -16.12 -24.88 21.05
N SER A 7 -16.76 -25.36 19.98
CA SER A 7 -16.67 -24.73 18.65
C SER A 7 -17.88 -23.89 18.23
N VAL A 8 -18.95 -23.83 19.03
CA VAL A 8 -20.21 -23.18 18.59
C VAL A 8 -20.21 -21.66 18.84
N ALA A 9 -19.43 -21.16 19.81
CA ALA A 9 -19.28 -19.71 20.03
C ALA A 9 -18.19 -19.07 19.15
N ALA A 10 -17.22 -19.87 18.69
CA ALA A 10 -16.17 -19.43 17.76
C ALA A 10 -16.67 -19.34 16.31
N PHE A 11 -17.69 -20.11 15.91
CA PHE A 11 -18.21 -20.12 14.54
C PHE A 11 -18.93 -18.82 14.13
N PRO A 12 -19.79 -18.20 14.96
CA PRO A 12 -20.43 -16.92 14.67
C PRO A 12 -19.44 -15.75 14.62
N TRP A 13 -18.34 -15.83 15.38
CA TRP A 13 -17.38 -14.74 15.53
C TRP A 13 -16.17 -14.85 14.58
N ASN A 14 -15.68 -16.05 14.26
CA ASN A 14 -14.68 -16.25 13.20
C ASN A 14 -15.30 -16.04 11.80
N GLY A 15 -16.61 -16.25 11.67
CA GLY A 15 -17.39 -15.72 10.55
C GLY A 15 -17.36 -14.20 10.47
N TRP A 16 -17.14 -13.45 11.56
CA TRP A 16 -17.14 -11.99 11.52
C TRP A 16 -15.94 -11.39 10.77
N GLN A 17 -14.77 -12.06 10.77
CA GLN A 17 -13.62 -11.67 9.94
C GLN A 17 -13.56 -12.37 8.56
N ALA A 18 -14.28 -13.49 8.37
CA ALA A 18 -14.23 -14.30 7.15
C ALA A 18 -15.52 -14.32 6.30
N CYS A 19 -16.66 -13.84 6.82
CA CYS A 19 -17.92 -13.77 6.08
C CYS A 19 -17.88 -12.59 5.09
N ARG A 20 -17.80 -12.92 3.81
CA ARG A 20 -18.31 -12.05 2.76
C ARG A 20 -19.82 -11.89 2.98
N GLY A 21 -20.26 -10.72 3.43
CA GLY A 21 -21.67 -10.31 3.28
C GLY A 21 -22.56 -10.20 4.52
N ILE A 22 -22.04 -10.10 5.75
CA ILE A 22 -22.85 -9.63 6.89
C ILE A 22 -22.11 -8.51 7.62
N SER A 23 -22.19 -7.31 7.06
CA SER A 23 -22.09 -6.06 7.83
C SER A 23 -23.33 -5.98 8.74
N GLY A 24 -23.33 -6.76 9.83
CA GLY A 24 -24.27 -6.53 10.91
C GLY A 24 -24.02 -5.14 11.43
N ASN A 25 -25.08 -4.34 11.57
CA ASN A 25 -25.07 -2.97 12.09
C ASN A 25 -24.43 -2.92 13.49
N LEU A 26 -23.10 -2.95 13.57
CA LEU A 26 -22.39 -2.30 14.66
C LEU A 26 -22.66 -0.82 14.51
N ALA A 27 -23.12 -0.20 15.58
CA ALA A 27 -23.35 1.23 15.61
C ALA A 27 -22.10 1.93 15.03
N PRO A 28 -22.26 2.93 14.13
CA PRO A 28 -21.16 3.62 13.45
C PRO A 28 -20.03 4.08 14.38
N GLU A 29 -20.37 4.29 15.65
CA GLU A 29 -19.47 4.64 16.76
C GLU A 29 -18.38 3.60 17.08
N TYR A 30 -18.53 2.32 16.73
CA TYR A 30 -17.51 1.28 16.99
C TYR A 30 -16.62 0.98 15.78
N ALA A 31 -17.10 1.24 14.56
CA ALA A 31 -16.35 0.99 13.32
C ALA A 31 -15.11 1.89 13.17
N GLN A 32 -15.13 3.08 13.79
CA GLN A 32 -14.00 4.02 13.80
C GLN A 32 -12.75 3.49 14.54
N PHE A 33 -12.90 2.46 15.38
CA PHE A 33 -11.78 1.85 16.14
C PHE A 33 -11.16 0.64 15.43
N TYR A 34 -11.61 0.32 14.20
CA TYR A 34 -11.12 -0.82 13.46
C TYR A 34 -10.25 -0.39 12.28
N THR A 35 -8.99 -0.80 12.31
CA THR A 35 -8.12 -0.74 11.13
C THR A 35 -8.65 -1.72 10.09
N PRO A 36 -8.89 -1.31 8.82
CA PRO A 36 -9.29 -2.23 7.77
C PRO A 36 -8.33 -3.43 7.70
N SER A 37 -8.90 -4.64 7.57
CA SER A 37 -8.13 -5.89 7.64
C SER A 37 -7.04 -5.95 6.56
N GLU A 38 -7.37 -5.47 5.36
CA GLU A 38 -6.44 -5.34 4.24
C GLU A 38 -5.22 -4.45 4.55
N VAL A 39 -5.42 -3.30 5.20
CA VAL A 39 -4.31 -2.40 5.58
C VAL A 39 -3.47 -3.05 6.68
N SER A 40 -4.11 -3.73 7.64
CA SER A 40 -3.40 -4.46 8.70
C SER A 40 -2.52 -5.58 8.13
N ARG A 41 -2.97 -6.26 7.07
CA ARG A 41 -2.18 -7.27 6.34
C ARG A 41 -1.00 -6.66 5.59
N VAL A 42 -1.17 -5.49 4.98
CA VAL A 42 -0.04 -4.76 4.39
C VAL A 42 0.99 -4.46 5.47
N ILE A 43 0.58 -3.87 6.60
CA ILE A 43 1.47 -3.54 7.73
C ILE A 43 2.25 -4.76 8.21
N ALA A 44 1.56 -5.86 8.53
CA ALA A 44 2.21 -7.07 9.03
C ALA A 44 3.28 -7.60 8.07
N GLN A 45 3.04 -7.54 6.76
CA GLN A 45 4.01 -8.00 5.76
C GLN A 45 5.17 -7.03 5.53
N VAL A 46 4.93 -5.70 5.53
CA VAL A 46 5.97 -4.70 5.22
C VAL A 46 6.88 -4.36 6.40
N ILE A 47 6.46 -4.63 7.64
CA ILE A 47 7.36 -4.54 8.81
C ILE A 47 8.44 -5.62 8.81
N GLY A 48 8.31 -6.65 7.97
CA GLY A 48 9.30 -7.71 7.82
C GLY A 48 9.34 -8.70 8.99
N ILE A 49 8.19 -8.98 9.60
CA ILE A 49 8.03 -10.17 10.44
C ILE A 49 7.65 -11.35 9.55
N SER A 50 8.17 -12.54 9.84
CA SER A 50 7.84 -13.79 9.15
C SER A 50 8.16 -14.99 10.05
N PRO A 51 7.77 -16.23 9.67
CA PRO A 51 8.16 -17.43 10.40
C PRO A 51 9.68 -17.63 10.54
N GLU A 52 10.46 -17.10 9.59
CA GLU A 52 11.92 -17.19 9.58
C GLU A 52 12.57 -16.17 10.52
N THR A 53 11.98 -14.98 10.66
CA THR A 53 12.52 -13.91 11.52
C THR A 53 11.99 -13.97 12.94
N ALA A 54 10.80 -14.54 13.16
CA ALA A 54 10.16 -14.65 14.46
C ALA A 54 10.71 -15.82 15.28
N VAL A 55 10.92 -15.58 16.56
CA VAL A 55 11.26 -16.58 17.58
C VAL A 55 10.30 -16.46 18.76
N ALA A 56 10.30 -17.43 19.68
CA ALA A 56 9.38 -17.42 20.83
C ALA A 56 9.51 -16.15 21.71
N SER A 57 10.70 -15.55 21.76
CA SER A 57 10.97 -14.31 22.50
C SER A 57 10.70 -13.03 21.69
N THR A 58 10.22 -13.12 20.45
CA THR A 58 9.86 -11.95 19.65
C THR A 58 8.72 -11.20 20.33
N THR A 59 8.86 -9.88 20.44
CA THR A 59 7.84 -9.01 21.07
C THR A 59 7.24 -8.03 20.07
N ALA A 60 5.91 -7.92 20.06
CA ALA A 60 5.16 -6.96 19.26
C ALA A 60 4.29 -6.06 20.16
N TYR A 61 4.33 -4.76 19.91
CA TYR A 61 3.62 -3.74 20.69
C TYR A 61 2.74 -2.85 19.83
N ASP A 62 1.56 -2.52 20.33
CA ASP A 62 0.69 -1.48 19.78
C ASP A 62 0.25 -0.48 20.87
N PRO A 63 0.73 0.77 20.84
CA PRO A 63 0.42 1.79 21.85
C PRO A 63 -1.03 2.32 21.77
N THR A 64 -1.77 1.98 20.71
CA THR A 64 -3.13 2.44 20.43
C THR A 64 -3.92 1.28 19.82
N CYS A 65 -3.94 0.15 20.54
CA CYS A 65 -4.26 -1.14 19.94
C CYS A 65 -5.73 -1.31 19.51
N GLY A 66 -6.65 -0.44 19.95
CA GLY A 66 -8.06 -0.55 19.62
C GLY A 66 -8.58 -1.94 19.98
N SER A 67 -9.17 -2.64 19.00
CA SER A 67 -9.64 -4.02 19.15
C SER A 67 -8.54 -5.10 19.21
N GLY A 68 -7.26 -4.72 19.12
CA GLY A 68 -6.12 -5.63 19.06
C GLY A 68 -5.94 -6.34 17.71
N SER A 69 -6.76 -6.02 16.71
CA SER A 69 -6.78 -6.73 15.42
C SER A 69 -5.49 -6.57 14.62
N LEU A 70 -4.81 -5.43 14.73
CA LEU A 70 -3.52 -5.19 14.08
C LEU A 70 -2.43 -6.10 14.65
N LEU A 71 -2.34 -6.21 15.97
CA LEU A 71 -1.42 -7.14 16.66
C LEU A 71 -1.67 -8.60 16.26
N LEU A 72 -2.93 -9.01 16.11
CA LEU A 72 -3.26 -10.35 15.65
C LEU A 72 -2.82 -10.62 14.21
N LYS A 73 -2.84 -9.61 13.31
CA LYS A 73 -2.28 -9.77 11.96
C LYS A 73 -0.76 -9.89 11.98
N VAL A 74 -0.07 -9.16 12.86
CA VAL A 74 1.37 -9.33 13.08
C VAL A 74 1.69 -10.73 13.56
N ALA A 75 0.94 -11.26 14.53
CA ALA A 75 1.14 -12.60 15.05
C ALA A 75 0.85 -13.69 14.00
N ALA A 76 -0.20 -13.48 13.18
CA ALA A 76 -0.52 -14.39 12.08
C ALA A 76 0.58 -14.42 11.01
N GLU A 77 1.20 -13.28 10.69
CA GLU A 77 2.34 -13.20 9.76
C GLU A 77 3.61 -13.82 10.36
N ALA A 78 3.82 -13.70 11.68
CA ALA A 78 4.91 -14.35 12.39
C ALA A 78 4.84 -15.89 12.32
N GLY A 79 3.64 -16.46 12.16
CA GLY A 79 3.42 -17.91 12.11
C GLY A 79 3.81 -18.67 13.39
N LYS A 80 4.04 -17.96 14.50
CA LYS A 80 4.46 -18.49 15.80
C LYS A 80 3.80 -17.69 16.93
N HIS A 81 3.66 -18.29 18.12
CA HIS A 81 3.27 -17.54 19.30
C HIS A 81 4.40 -16.60 19.72
N ILE A 82 4.14 -15.31 19.60
CA ILE A 82 5.01 -14.21 20.02
C ILE A 82 4.36 -13.47 21.20
N THR A 83 5.14 -12.66 21.91
CA THR A 83 4.58 -11.82 22.98
C THR A 83 3.86 -10.62 22.36
N LEU A 84 2.56 -10.50 22.64
CA LEU A 84 1.73 -9.38 22.20
C LEU A 84 1.43 -8.48 23.39
N GLU A 85 1.76 -7.19 23.26
CA GLU A 85 1.44 -6.17 24.25
C GLU A 85 0.70 -5.01 23.59
N GLY A 86 -0.33 -4.49 24.24
CA GLY A 86 -1.15 -3.43 23.67
C GLY A 86 -1.69 -2.48 24.72
N GLN A 87 -1.76 -1.20 24.39
CA GLN A 87 -2.39 -0.19 25.23
C GLN A 87 -3.60 0.41 24.51
N GLU A 88 -4.71 0.55 25.22
CA GLU A 88 -5.93 1.17 24.70
C GLU A 88 -6.52 2.14 25.72
N LYS A 89 -6.89 3.34 25.28
CA LYS A 89 -7.41 4.41 26.14
C LYS A 89 -8.83 4.10 26.60
N ASP A 90 -9.70 3.62 25.72
CA ASP A 90 -11.08 3.31 26.03
C ASP A 90 -11.21 1.97 26.80
N VAL A 91 -11.95 1.98 27.91
CA VAL A 91 -12.03 0.82 28.81
C VAL A 91 -12.79 -0.34 28.16
N THR A 92 -13.84 -0.03 27.40
CA THR A 92 -14.70 -1.00 26.72
C THR A 92 -13.92 -1.66 25.58
N THR A 93 -13.23 -0.86 24.78
CA THR A 93 -12.40 -1.31 23.67
C THR A 93 -11.21 -2.14 24.14
N ALA A 94 -10.56 -1.77 25.26
CA ALA A 94 -9.54 -2.59 25.90
C ALA A 94 -10.09 -3.94 26.40
N GLY A 95 -11.34 -3.97 26.89
CA GLY A 95 -12.06 -5.21 27.20
C GLY A 95 -12.25 -6.09 25.96
N LEU A 96 -12.71 -5.50 24.85
CA LEU A 96 -12.89 -6.19 23.57
C LEU A 96 -11.56 -6.75 23.04
N ALA A 97 -10.48 -5.98 23.10
CA ALA A 97 -9.16 -6.45 22.70
C ALA A 97 -8.70 -7.68 23.48
N ARG A 98 -8.88 -7.70 24.81
CA ARG A 98 -8.56 -8.88 25.64
C ARG A 98 -9.35 -10.11 25.22
N MET A 99 -10.66 -9.97 25.00
CA MET A 99 -11.49 -11.05 24.49
C MET A 99 -11.04 -11.51 23.10
N ASN A 100 -10.71 -10.57 22.21
CA ASN A 100 -10.25 -10.85 20.86
C ASN A 100 -8.93 -11.64 20.85
N MET A 101 -8.00 -11.31 21.75
CA MET A 101 -6.74 -12.06 21.92
C MET A 101 -6.99 -13.51 22.34
N ILE A 102 -7.83 -13.74 23.36
CA ILE A 102 -8.17 -15.09 23.84
C ILE A 102 -8.81 -15.92 22.72
N LEU A 103 -9.77 -15.35 21.99
CA LEU A 103 -10.48 -16.04 20.90
C LEU A 103 -9.58 -16.41 19.72
N HIS A 104 -8.45 -15.73 19.55
CA HIS A 104 -7.46 -16.01 18.51
C HIS A 104 -6.24 -16.78 19.04
N ASP A 105 -6.37 -17.45 20.18
CA ASP A 105 -5.31 -18.28 20.79
C ASP A 105 -4.07 -17.49 21.26
N PHE A 106 -4.30 -16.25 21.73
CA PHE A 106 -3.29 -15.46 22.43
C PHE A 106 -3.75 -15.10 23.86
N PRO A 107 -4.07 -16.09 24.72
CA PRO A 107 -4.57 -15.82 26.08
C PRO A 107 -3.54 -15.12 26.98
N THR A 108 -2.24 -15.19 26.63
CA THR A 108 -1.15 -14.52 27.35
C THR A 108 -0.86 -13.11 26.84
N ALA A 109 -1.59 -12.60 25.84
CA ALA A 109 -1.43 -11.24 25.37
C ALA A 109 -1.76 -10.24 26.49
N ASN A 110 -0.90 -9.25 26.68
CA ASN A 110 -1.04 -8.27 27.75
C ASN A 110 -1.64 -6.98 27.20
N ILE A 111 -2.94 -6.77 27.43
CA ILE A 111 -3.64 -5.55 27.02
C ILE A 111 -4.00 -4.72 28.25
N LEU A 112 -3.45 -3.51 28.31
CA LEU A 112 -3.63 -2.59 29.43
C LEU A 112 -4.45 -1.36 29.02
N ASN A 113 -5.33 -0.92 29.92
CA ASN A 113 -6.11 0.28 29.70
C ASN A 113 -5.36 1.54 30.17
N GLY A 114 -5.42 2.61 29.36
CA GLY A 114 -4.96 3.95 29.71
C GLY A 114 -4.46 4.76 28.52
N ASN A 115 -4.32 6.07 28.68
CA ASN A 115 -3.74 6.94 27.66
C ASN A 115 -2.22 6.68 27.52
N THR A 116 -1.76 6.26 26.34
CA THR A 116 -0.35 5.91 26.07
C THR A 116 0.61 7.11 26.20
N LEU A 117 0.15 8.32 25.89
CA LEU A 117 0.97 9.52 25.96
C LEU A 117 1.11 10.01 27.40
N ALA A 118 -0.01 10.13 28.14
CA ALA A 118 -0.03 10.65 29.51
C ALA A 118 0.34 9.62 30.58
N ASN A 119 0.04 8.33 30.35
CA ASN A 119 0.22 7.25 31.31
C ASN A 119 0.64 5.95 30.60
N PRO A 120 1.87 5.91 30.03
CA PRO A 120 2.38 4.71 29.38
C PRO A 120 2.48 3.56 30.39
N LYS A 121 1.86 2.43 30.06
CA LYS A 121 1.75 1.28 30.97
C LYS A 121 2.91 0.30 30.85
N PHE A 122 3.52 0.22 29.68
CA PHE A 122 4.58 -0.75 29.40
C PHE A 122 5.96 -0.13 29.64
N LYS A 123 6.55 -0.48 30.78
CA LYS A 123 7.81 0.07 31.28
C LYS A 123 8.68 -1.03 31.87
N ASP A 124 9.99 -0.85 31.76
CA ASP A 124 11.00 -1.65 32.47
C ASP A 124 11.72 -0.73 33.45
N GLY A 125 11.25 -0.75 34.71
CA GLY A 125 11.60 0.28 35.71
C GLY A 125 11.07 1.65 35.30
N GLU A 126 11.97 2.63 35.23
CA GLU A 126 11.62 4.02 34.85
C GLU A 126 11.66 4.27 33.33
N GLN A 127 12.15 3.31 32.53
CA GLN A 127 12.23 3.45 31.07
C GLN A 127 11.02 2.83 30.39
N LEU A 128 10.65 3.36 29.22
CA LEU A 128 9.67 2.69 28.35
C LEU A 128 10.25 1.34 27.91
N ARG A 129 9.42 0.29 27.96
CA ARG A 129 9.79 -1.01 27.40
C ARG A 129 10.01 -0.86 25.90
N THR A 130 10.98 -1.62 25.37
CA THR A 130 11.28 -1.61 23.94
C THR A 130 11.00 -2.96 23.27
N TYR A 131 10.56 -2.91 22.02
CA TYR A 131 10.03 -4.06 21.29
C TYR A 131 10.75 -4.33 19.97
N ASP A 132 10.68 -5.58 19.50
CA ASP A 132 11.20 -5.97 18.19
C ASP A 132 10.34 -5.37 17.07
N TYR A 133 9.02 -5.41 17.25
CA TYR A 133 8.04 -4.86 16.32
C TYR A 133 7.08 -3.89 17.03
N VAL A 134 6.88 -2.70 16.47
CA VAL A 134 5.87 -1.75 16.95
C VAL A 134 4.94 -1.35 15.82
N VAL A 135 3.66 -1.64 15.96
CA VAL A 135 2.63 -1.31 14.97
C VAL A 135 1.58 -0.40 15.59
N ALA A 136 0.98 0.50 14.81
CA ALA A 136 -0.07 1.36 15.36
C ALA A 136 -0.99 1.93 14.29
N ASN A 137 -2.23 2.17 14.69
CA ASN A 137 -3.17 3.05 14.02
C ASN A 137 -3.71 4.09 15.04
N PRO A 138 -2.92 5.13 15.38
CA PRO A 138 -3.32 6.11 16.37
C PRO A 138 -4.49 6.96 15.87
N PRO A 139 -5.24 7.62 16.79
CA PRO A 139 -6.27 8.57 16.40
C PRO A 139 -5.68 9.71 15.58
N PHE A 140 -6.22 9.92 14.38
CA PHE A 140 -5.73 10.95 13.46
C PHE A 140 -5.97 12.35 14.02
N SER A 141 -4.92 13.16 14.02
CA SER A 141 -4.99 14.58 14.41
C SER A 141 -5.60 14.79 15.80
N ASP A 142 -5.24 13.91 16.75
CA ASP A 142 -5.69 13.98 18.13
C ASP A 142 -5.43 15.37 18.72
N LYS A 143 -6.52 16.10 18.99
CA LYS A 143 -6.47 17.49 19.47
C LYS A 143 -6.17 17.59 20.96
N GLY A 144 -6.25 16.48 21.69
CA GLY A 144 -6.07 16.39 23.14
C GLY A 144 -4.86 15.54 23.52
N TRP A 145 -3.91 15.33 22.61
CA TRP A 145 -2.79 14.40 22.80
C TRP A 145 -1.88 14.75 23.99
N SER A 146 -1.74 16.05 24.30
CA SER A 146 -0.93 16.54 25.42
C SER A 146 -1.69 16.63 26.75
N ALA A 147 -2.94 16.16 26.81
CA ALA A 147 -3.70 16.18 28.05
C ALA A 147 -3.07 15.24 29.09
N GLY A 148 -2.57 15.81 30.19
CA GLY A 148 -1.86 15.06 31.24
C GLY A 148 -0.38 14.78 30.90
N LEU A 149 0.20 15.51 29.95
CA LEU A 149 1.60 15.41 29.55
C LEU A 149 2.16 16.79 29.22
N THR A 150 3.29 17.15 29.83
CA THR A 150 4.09 18.31 29.43
C THR A 150 5.25 17.80 28.57
N PRO A 151 5.28 18.06 27.25
CA PRO A 151 6.31 17.50 26.37
C PRO A 151 7.74 17.88 26.74
N GLU A 152 7.93 19.09 27.27
CA GLU A 152 9.23 19.62 27.71
C GLU A 152 9.80 18.87 28.92
N ASP A 153 8.91 18.36 29.78
CA ASP A 153 9.25 17.62 31.01
C ASP A 153 9.08 16.10 30.84
N ASP A 154 9.04 15.61 29.60
CA ASP A 154 8.81 14.19 29.32
C ASP A 154 9.98 13.32 29.82
N PRO A 155 9.79 12.49 30.86
CA PRO A 155 10.89 11.75 31.50
C PRO A 155 11.50 10.68 30.58
N TRP A 156 10.79 10.31 29.51
CA TRP A 156 11.22 9.29 28.54
C TRP A 156 11.88 9.87 27.29
N GLN A 157 12.06 11.19 27.21
CA GLN A 157 12.70 11.89 26.09
C GLN A 157 12.06 11.57 24.72
N ARG A 158 10.75 11.35 24.67
CA ARG A 158 10.02 11.09 23.42
C ARG A 158 10.08 12.30 22.49
N PHE A 159 10.07 13.51 23.05
CA PHE A 159 10.01 14.77 22.29
C PHE A 159 11.38 15.42 22.06
N ALA A 160 12.47 14.65 22.13
CA ALA A 160 13.83 15.16 21.91
C ALA A 160 14.07 15.78 20.52
N TRP A 161 13.22 15.47 19.53
CA TRP A 161 13.24 16.05 18.19
C TRP A 161 12.31 17.27 18.02
N GLY A 162 11.65 17.69 19.10
CA GLY A 162 10.61 18.69 19.13
C GLY A 162 9.24 18.10 19.50
N ALA A 163 8.39 18.95 20.07
CA ALA A 163 6.99 18.63 20.36
C ALA A 163 6.10 19.06 19.18
N PRO A 164 5.10 18.25 18.78
CA PRO A 164 4.17 18.67 17.74
C PRO A 164 3.20 19.74 18.25
N PRO A 165 2.44 20.42 17.37
CA PRO A 165 1.45 21.39 17.79
C PRO A 165 0.39 20.80 18.72
N ALA A 166 -0.11 21.57 19.69
CA ALA A 166 -1.06 21.10 20.71
C ALA A 166 -2.33 20.44 20.14
N LYS A 167 -2.76 20.81 18.92
CA LYS A 167 -3.94 20.26 18.24
C LYS A 167 -3.60 19.20 17.17
N GLN A 168 -2.37 18.72 17.11
CA GLN A 168 -1.89 17.75 16.12
C GLN A 168 -1.03 16.66 16.78
N GLY A 169 -1.67 15.60 17.26
CA GLY A 169 -0.99 14.52 17.98
C GLY A 169 -0.24 13.49 17.13
N ASP A 170 -0.33 13.56 15.80
CA ASP A 170 0.19 12.51 14.89
C ASP A 170 1.68 12.19 15.17
N TYR A 171 2.52 13.22 15.27
CA TYR A 171 3.95 13.05 15.58
C TYR A 171 4.21 12.63 17.03
N ALA A 172 3.30 12.90 17.98
CA ALA A 172 3.49 12.48 19.37
C ALA A 172 3.42 10.95 19.50
N TYR A 173 2.45 10.33 18.82
CA TYR A 173 2.35 8.87 18.72
C TYR A 173 3.53 8.28 17.95
N LEU A 174 3.93 8.88 16.81
CA LEU A 174 5.10 8.44 16.05
C LEU A 174 6.39 8.47 16.88
N LEU A 175 6.61 9.52 17.66
CA LEU A 175 7.77 9.66 18.53
C LEU A 175 7.74 8.66 19.69
N HIS A 176 6.57 8.39 20.27
CA HIS A 176 6.41 7.30 21.24
C HIS A 176 6.78 5.95 20.62
N ILE A 177 6.30 5.64 19.41
CA ILE A 177 6.65 4.41 18.67
C ILE A 177 8.16 4.32 18.47
N VAL A 178 8.79 5.38 17.95
CA VAL A 178 10.25 5.43 17.77
C VAL A 178 10.97 5.18 19.09
N ARG A 179 10.50 5.73 20.22
CA ARG A 179 11.13 5.51 21.53
C ARG A 179 10.93 4.07 22.03
N SER A 180 9.79 3.45 21.75
CA SER A 180 9.45 2.08 22.15
C SER A 180 10.03 0.98 21.23
N MET A 181 10.80 1.32 20.19
CA MET A 181 11.50 0.35 19.35
C MET A 181 12.90 0.03 19.89
N LYS A 182 13.28 -1.25 19.93
CA LYS A 182 14.68 -1.69 20.17
C LYS A 182 15.63 -1.10 19.13
N SER A 183 16.94 -1.16 19.37
CA SER A 183 17.97 -0.66 18.43
C SER A 183 17.95 -1.36 17.06
N SER A 184 17.52 -2.61 16.98
CA SER A 184 17.26 -3.36 15.74
C SER A 184 15.77 -3.47 15.39
N GLY A 185 14.92 -2.77 16.15
CA GLY A 185 13.47 -2.86 16.05
C GLY A 185 12.93 -2.24 14.77
N LYS A 186 11.76 -2.75 14.35
CA LYS A 186 11.03 -2.35 13.16
C LYS A 186 9.64 -1.87 13.56
N GLY A 187 9.04 -1.00 12.76
CA GLY A 187 7.70 -0.54 13.04
C GLY A 187 6.95 -0.09 11.81
N ALA A 188 5.63 -0.01 11.92
CA ALA A 188 4.80 0.62 10.91
C ALA A 188 3.61 1.28 11.55
N VAL A 189 3.35 2.52 11.13
CA VAL A 189 2.27 3.33 11.68
C VAL A 189 1.46 3.94 10.56
N ILE A 190 0.14 3.93 10.75
CA ILE A 190 -0.82 4.58 9.87
C ILE A 190 -0.98 6.03 10.34
N LEU A 191 -0.74 6.99 9.44
CA LEU A 191 -0.90 8.42 9.73
C LEU A 191 -1.56 9.14 8.54
N PRO A 192 -2.26 10.26 8.76
CA PRO A 192 -2.76 11.09 7.67
C PRO A 192 -1.60 11.69 6.88
N HIS A 193 -1.80 11.96 5.58
CA HIS A 193 -0.76 12.53 4.71
C HIS A 193 -0.14 13.84 5.22
N GLY A 194 -0.83 14.58 6.08
CA GLY A 194 -0.33 15.83 6.66
C GLY A 194 1.05 15.69 7.32
N VAL A 195 1.37 14.54 7.92
CA VAL A 195 2.69 14.31 8.54
C VAL A 195 3.84 14.42 7.53
N LEU A 196 3.57 14.18 6.25
CA LEU A 196 4.55 14.20 5.17
C LEU A 196 4.98 15.62 4.80
N PHE A 197 4.15 16.63 5.00
CA PHE A 197 4.39 17.96 4.41
C PHE A 197 4.03 19.16 5.28
N ARG A 198 3.30 19.00 6.39
CA ARG A 198 2.97 20.12 7.27
C ARG A 198 4.25 20.81 7.80
N GLY A 199 4.16 22.12 7.97
CA GLY A 199 5.30 23.01 8.29
C GLY A 199 5.64 23.11 9.77
N HIS A 200 6.37 24.16 10.14
CA HIS A 200 6.68 24.55 11.52
C HIS A 200 7.28 23.41 12.36
N ALA A 201 6.74 23.17 13.57
CA ALA A 201 7.25 22.16 14.51
C ALA A 201 7.31 20.75 13.89
N GLU A 202 6.32 20.37 13.08
CA GLU A 202 6.32 19.06 12.43
C GLU A 202 7.40 18.95 11.34
N ALA A 203 7.73 20.05 10.66
CA ALA A 203 8.86 20.05 9.73
C ALA A 203 10.21 19.82 10.46
N VAL A 204 10.37 20.36 11.67
CA VAL A 204 11.56 20.12 12.49
C VAL A 204 11.67 18.64 12.87
N ILE A 205 10.58 18.05 13.36
CA ILE A 205 10.54 16.63 13.74
C ILE A 205 10.79 15.74 12.51
N ARG A 206 10.16 16.05 11.37
CA ARG A 206 10.35 15.31 10.12
C ARG A 206 11.79 15.34 9.63
N LYS A 207 12.46 16.49 9.71
CA LYS A 207 13.89 16.62 9.37
C LYS A 207 14.74 15.68 10.23
N GLN A 208 14.47 15.58 11.53
CA GLN A 208 15.18 14.66 12.42
C GLN A 208 14.87 13.19 12.11
N LEU A 209 13.60 12.86 11.86
CA LEU A 209 13.18 11.51 11.48
C LEU A 209 13.91 11.03 10.23
N VAL A 210 13.97 11.85 9.18
CA VAL A 210 14.68 11.52 7.93
C VAL A 210 16.19 11.40 8.18
N ARG A 211 16.80 12.35 8.90
CA ARG A 211 18.25 12.34 9.20
C ARG A 211 18.69 11.18 10.10
N SER A 212 17.81 10.71 10.97
CA SER A 212 18.08 9.52 11.81
C SER A 212 18.23 8.25 10.96
N GLY A 213 17.74 8.27 9.73
CA GLY A 213 17.63 7.12 8.85
C GLY A 213 16.49 6.18 9.22
N TYR A 214 15.76 6.38 10.33
CA TYR A 214 14.75 5.40 10.79
C TYR A 214 13.58 5.22 9.84
N LEU A 215 13.20 6.24 9.05
CA LEU A 215 12.15 6.12 8.06
C LEU A 215 12.64 5.33 6.83
N LYS A 216 12.23 4.06 6.74
CA LYS A 216 12.63 3.13 5.67
C LYS A 216 11.79 3.31 4.41
N GLY A 217 10.50 3.59 4.58
CA GLY A 217 9.61 3.77 3.45
C GLY A 217 8.27 4.39 3.80
N ILE A 218 7.56 4.81 2.76
CA ILE A 218 6.26 5.48 2.81
C ILE A 218 5.35 4.82 1.79
N ILE A 219 4.17 4.39 2.21
CA ILE A 219 3.17 3.79 1.34
C ILE A 219 1.92 4.66 1.41
N GLY A 220 1.61 5.40 0.34
CA GLY A 220 0.36 6.16 0.20
C GLY A 220 -0.79 5.23 -0.09
N LEU A 221 -1.85 5.32 0.70
CA LEU A 221 -3.04 4.47 0.55
C LEU A 221 -4.17 5.21 -0.18
N PRO A 222 -5.11 4.48 -0.80
CA PRO A 222 -6.34 5.06 -1.32
C PRO A 222 -7.11 5.90 -0.28
N ALA A 223 -7.75 6.97 -0.75
CA ALA A 223 -8.73 7.70 0.05
C ALA A 223 -9.91 6.79 0.45
N ASN A 224 -10.72 7.21 1.42
CA ASN A 224 -11.95 6.50 1.82
C ASN A 224 -11.78 5.01 2.21
N LEU A 225 -10.60 4.56 2.62
CA LEU A 225 -10.38 3.22 3.18
C LEU A 225 -10.87 3.10 4.63
N PHE A 226 -10.62 4.13 5.44
CA PHE A 226 -10.87 4.10 6.87
C PHE A 226 -12.33 4.48 7.19
N TYR A 227 -12.89 3.86 8.22
CA TYR A 227 -14.18 4.27 8.76
C TYR A 227 -14.06 5.64 9.45
N GLY A 228 -15.12 6.44 9.45
CA GLY A 228 -15.14 7.75 10.11
C GLY A 228 -14.37 8.89 9.42
N THR A 229 -13.54 8.62 8.41
CA THR A 229 -12.85 9.67 7.64
C THR A 229 -12.71 9.33 6.15
N GLY A 230 -12.72 10.35 5.30
CA GLY A 230 -12.37 10.23 3.89
C GLY A 230 -10.93 10.63 3.57
N ILE A 231 -10.19 11.09 4.59
CA ILE A 231 -8.83 11.61 4.44
C ILE A 231 -7.90 10.47 3.98
N PRO A 232 -7.07 10.68 2.93
CA PRO A 232 -6.01 9.76 2.57
C PRO A 232 -5.00 9.57 3.70
N ALA A 233 -4.64 8.33 3.94
CA ALA A 233 -3.63 7.95 4.93
C ALA A 233 -2.42 7.30 4.25
N CYS A 234 -1.31 7.28 4.97
CA CYS A 234 -0.10 6.59 4.55
C CYS A 234 0.39 5.67 5.66
N ILE A 235 1.17 4.65 5.29
CA ILE A 235 1.93 3.84 6.22
C ILE A 235 3.36 4.37 6.22
N LEU A 236 3.86 4.78 7.37
CA LEU A 236 5.28 5.03 7.58
C LEU A 236 5.92 3.74 8.08
N VAL A 237 6.84 3.19 7.31
CA VAL A 237 7.61 2.00 7.71
C VAL A 237 8.93 2.44 8.31
N LEU A 238 9.16 2.06 9.56
CA LEU A 238 10.31 2.42 10.38
C LEU A 238 11.24 1.20 10.56
N ASP A 239 12.54 1.43 10.54
CA ASP A 239 13.54 0.39 10.74
C ASP A 239 14.81 1.01 11.34
N LYS A 240 15.08 0.70 12.62
CA LYS A 240 16.30 1.18 13.28
C LYS A 240 17.53 0.35 12.92
N GLU A 241 17.32 -0.88 12.44
CA GLU A 241 18.41 -1.71 11.95
C GLU A 241 19.07 -1.04 10.73
N ASN A 242 20.39 -0.96 10.75
CA ASN A 242 21.21 -0.37 9.69
C ASN A 242 20.80 1.07 9.29
N ALA A 243 20.14 1.82 10.17
CA ALA A 243 19.59 3.13 9.85
C ALA A 243 20.64 4.13 9.35
N ARG A 244 21.84 4.11 9.94
CA ARG A 244 22.95 5.00 9.56
C ARG A 244 23.47 4.77 8.14
N ALA A 245 23.27 3.57 7.58
CA ALA A 245 23.70 3.24 6.22
C ALA A 245 22.62 3.50 5.16
N ARG A 246 21.42 3.92 5.57
CA ARG A 246 20.27 4.08 4.68
C ARG A 246 20.41 5.33 3.82
N LYS A 247 20.40 5.16 2.49
CA LYS A 247 20.67 6.22 1.51
C LYS A 247 19.42 6.95 0.99
N GLY A 248 18.24 6.68 1.55
CA GLY A 248 16.99 7.24 1.07
C GLY A 248 15.77 6.48 1.57
N ILE A 249 14.60 6.87 1.08
CA ILE A 249 13.29 6.36 1.49
C ILE A 249 12.66 5.64 0.29
N PHE A 250 12.15 4.43 0.49
CA PHE A 250 11.35 3.78 -0.55
C PHE A 250 9.91 4.30 -0.51
N MET A 251 9.43 4.89 -1.60
CA MET A 251 8.08 5.46 -1.67
C MET A 251 7.22 4.65 -2.63
N ILE A 252 5.97 4.41 -2.23
CA ILE A 252 4.92 3.79 -3.05
C ILE A 252 3.68 4.71 -3.02
N ASP A 253 3.15 5.05 -4.18
CA ASP A 253 1.83 5.68 -4.32
C ASP A 253 0.81 4.62 -4.80
N ALA A 254 0.13 3.99 -3.84
CA ALA A 254 -0.93 3.02 -4.11
C ALA A 254 -2.33 3.65 -4.11
N SER A 255 -2.44 4.99 -4.20
CA SER A 255 -3.71 5.71 -4.06
C SER A 255 -4.77 5.35 -5.10
N LYS A 256 -4.36 4.77 -6.24
CA LYS A 256 -5.22 4.39 -7.36
C LYS A 256 -5.58 2.90 -7.42
N SER A 257 -4.99 2.06 -6.56
CA SER A 257 -5.18 0.60 -6.57
C SER A 257 -6.21 0.19 -5.52
N PHE A 258 -7.49 0.15 -5.92
CA PHE A 258 -8.60 -0.26 -5.05
C PHE A 258 -9.83 -0.64 -5.88
N ILE A 259 -10.79 -1.30 -5.24
CA ILE A 259 -12.17 -1.43 -5.73
C ILE A 259 -13.11 -0.54 -4.91
N LYS A 260 -14.10 0.08 -5.55
CA LYS A 260 -15.17 0.78 -4.85
C LYS A 260 -16.10 -0.24 -4.19
N ASP A 261 -16.44 0.02 -2.94
CA ASP A 261 -17.36 -0.76 -2.11
C ASP A 261 -18.36 0.21 -1.45
N GLY A 262 -19.43 0.53 -2.18
CA GLY A 262 -20.35 1.61 -1.84
C GLY A 262 -19.64 2.96 -1.77
N ASN A 263 -19.70 3.61 -0.59
CA ASN A 263 -19.05 4.90 -0.33
C ASN A 263 -17.60 4.76 0.16
N LYS A 264 -17.07 3.53 0.22
CA LYS A 264 -15.72 3.22 0.67
C LYS A 264 -14.90 2.61 -0.44
N ASN A 265 -13.59 2.68 -0.27
CA ASN A 265 -12.65 1.95 -1.10
C ASN A 265 -12.17 0.74 -0.32
N ARG A 266 -11.81 -0.34 -1.02
CA ARG A 266 -11.26 -1.56 -0.44
C ARG A 266 -10.07 -2.04 -1.26
N LEU A 267 -9.02 -2.50 -0.60
CA LEU A 267 -7.91 -3.15 -1.31
C LEU A 267 -8.31 -4.58 -1.67
N ARG A 268 -8.07 -4.97 -2.92
CA ARG A 268 -8.17 -6.35 -3.39
C ARG A 268 -6.91 -7.11 -2.99
N GLU A 269 -6.94 -8.44 -3.09
CA GLU A 269 -5.75 -9.28 -2.84
C GLU A 269 -4.58 -8.89 -3.76
N GLN A 270 -4.86 -8.60 -5.04
CA GLN A 270 -3.83 -8.14 -5.99
C GLN A 270 -3.22 -6.78 -5.59
N ASP A 271 -4.02 -5.88 -5.00
CA ASP A 271 -3.55 -4.55 -4.57
C ASP A 271 -2.61 -4.70 -3.35
N ILE A 272 -3.01 -5.51 -2.36
CA ILE A 272 -2.19 -5.84 -1.19
C ILE A 272 -0.88 -6.48 -1.65
N HIS A 273 -0.97 -7.46 -2.54
CA HIS A 273 0.17 -8.22 -3.00
C HIS A 273 1.15 -7.36 -3.79
N ARG A 274 0.67 -6.50 -4.70
CA ARG A 274 1.50 -5.51 -5.42
C ARG A 274 2.25 -4.60 -4.47
N ILE A 275 1.57 -4.04 -3.46
CA ILE A 275 2.19 -3.17 -2.46
C ILE A 275 3.31 -3.91 -1.72
N VAL A 276 3.02 -5.10 -1.21
CA VAL A 276 3.96 -5.89 -0.41
C VAL A 276 5.14 -6.34 -1.26
N ASP A 277 4.90 -6.88 -2.45
CA ASP A 277 5.96 -7.37 -3.33
C ASP A 277 6.90 -6.24 -3.75
N THR A 278 6.32 -5.12 -4.20
CA THR A 278 7.08 -3.92 -4.59
C THR A 278 7.90 -3.40 -3.42
N PHE A 279 7.33 -3.38 -2.21
CA PHE A 279 8.04 -2.91 -1.01
C PHE A 279 9.16 -3.87 -0.56
N LYS A 280 8.90 -5.18 -0.54
CA LYS A 280 9.88 -6.19 -0.13
C LYS A 280 11.06 -6.25 -1.09
N LYS A 281 10.80 -6.20 -2.40
CA LYS A 281 11.84 -6.16 -3.45
C LYS A 281 12.49 -4.79 -3.60
N GLN A 282 11.83 -3.74 -3.11
CA GLN A 282 12.21 -2.34 -3.31
C GLN A 282 12.45 -2.01 -4.80
N ALA A 283 11.57 -2.54 -5.66
CA ALA A 283 11.65 -2.40 -7.10
C ALA A 283 11.10 -1.05 -7.55
N ASP A 284 11.85 -0.33 -8.39
CA ASP A 284 11.35 0.89 -9.02
C ASP A 284 10.29 0.51 -10.06
N VAL A 285 9.10 1.08 -9.93
CA VAL A 285 7.95 0.86 -10.82
C VAL A 285 7.45 2.22 -11.29
N ALA A 286 7.50 2.46 -12.60
CA ALA A 286 7.13 3.74 -13.19
C ALA A 286 5.75 4.21 -12.68
N ARG A 287 5.68 5.47 -12.24
CA ARG A 287 4.46 6.13 -11.72
C ARG A 287 3.83 5.50 -10.47
N TYR A 288 4.49 4.51 -9.85
CA TYR A 288 3.95 3.78 -8.71
C TYR A 288 4.91 3.71 -7.53
N ALA A 289 6.17 3.37 -7.75
CA ALA A 289 7.15 3.23 -6.68
C ALA A 289 8.55 3.62 -7.13
N ARG A 290 9.32 4.23 -6.22
CA ARG A 290 10.75 4.42 -6.42
C ARG A 290 11.52 4.59 -5.13
N ARG A 291 12.82 4.33 -5.17
CA ARG A 291 13.74 4.90 -4.18
C ARG A 291 13.86 6.41 -4.38
N VAL A 292 13.65 7.18 -3.33
CA VAL A 292 14.00 8.60 -3.29
C VAL A 292 15.30 8.77 -2.48
N PRO A 293 16.42 9.16 -3.11
CA PRO A 293 17.68 9.40 -2.43
C PRO A 293 17.58 10.49 -1.36
N PHE A 294 18.42 10.39 -0.32
CA PHE A 294 18.50 11.42 0.73
C PHE A 294 18.78 12.81 0.16
N ASP A 295 19.70 12.92 -0.79
CA ASP A 295 20.08 14.20 -1.40
C ASP A 295 18.88 14.89 -2.08
N GLU A 296 18.03 14.13 -2.79
CA GLU A 296 16.80 14.63 -3.41
C GLU A 296 15.78 15.11 -2.37
N ILE A 297 15.69 14.44 -1.22
CA ILE A 297 14.82 14.85 -0.10
C ILE A 297 15.32 16.14 0.55
N THR A 298 16.65 16.31 0.64
CA THR A 298 17.28 17.50 1.25
C THR A 298 17.41 18.69 0.33
N ASP A 299 17.22 18.51 -0.98
CA ASP A 299 17.25 19.58 -1.97
C ASP A 299 16.32 20.73 -1.52
N PRO A 300 16.74 22.01 -1.63
CA PRO A 300 15.91 23.15 -1.24
C PRO A 300 14.51 23.19 -1.85
N LYS A 301 14.29 22.60 -3.03
CA LYS A 301 12.97 22.49 -3.67
C LYS A 301 12.02 21.57 -2.92
N ASN A 302 12.57 20.57 -2.23
CA ASN A 302 11.82 19.62 -1.42
C ASN A 302 11.85 19.98 0.07
N ASP A 303 12.98 20.42 0.63
CA ASP A 303 13.17 20.76 2.05
C ASP A 303 12.52 19.76 3.01
N PHE A 304 12.80 18.47 2.80
CA PHE A 304 12.22 17.36 3.57
C PHE A 304 10.69 17.26 3.48
N ASN A 305 10.05 17.88 2.50
CA ASN A 305 8.64 17.64 2.17
C ASN A 305 8.52 16.26 1.52
N LEU A 306 7.85 15.33 2.20
CA LEU A 306 7.72 13.93 1.77
C LEU A 306 6.40 13.65 1.03
N ASN A 307 5.71 14.70 0.54
CA ASN A 307 4.47 14.53 -0.21
C ASN A 307 4.74 13.71 -1.49
N LEU A 308 4.08 12.56 -1.64
CA LEU A 308 4.37 11.58 -2.70
C LEU A 308 4.38 12.17 -4.12
N PRO A 309 3.44 13.07 -4.51
CA PRO A 309 3.44 13.67 -5.86
C PRO A 309 4.68 14.50 -6.22
N ARG A 310 5.53 14.85 -5.24
CA ARG A 310 6.81 15.52 -5.52
C ARG A 310 7.86 14.58 -6.10
N TYR A 311 7.70 13.28 -5.88
CA TYR A 311 8.67 12.24 -6.21
C TYR A 311 8.11 11.22 -7.20
N ILE A 312 6.81 10.97 -7.13
CA ILE A 312 6.11 10.00 -7.98
C ILE A 312 5.00 10.75 -8.71
N ASP A 313 5.20 10.98 -10.00
CA ASP A 313 4.12 11.46 -10.85
C ASP A 313 3.21 10.29 -11.22
N SER A 314 2.13 10.13 -10.45
CA SER A 314 1.10 9.14 -10.72
C SER A 314 0.01 9.65 -11.66
N SER A 315 0.09 10.90 -12.15
CA SER A 315 -0.95 11.50 -13.00
C SER A 315 -1.04 10.81 -14.37
N ALA A 316 -2.22 10.90 -14.98
CA ALA A 316 -2.35 10.54 -16.39
C ALA A 316 -1.62 11.62 -17.21
N PRO A 317 -0.91 11.27 -18.30
CA PRO A 317 -0.36 12.26 -19.20
C PRO A 317 -1.46 13.22 -19.64
N GLU A 318 -1.17 14.51 -19.64
CA GLU A 318 -2.10 15.49 -20.21
C GLU A 318 -2.21 15.29 -21.73
N ASP A 319 -3.43 15.44 -22.25
CA ASP A 319 -3.66 15.47 -23.69
C ASP A 319 -2.99 16.71 -24.28
N ARG A 320 -1.98 16.48 -25.13
CA ARG A 320 -1.25 17.58 -25.78
C ARG A 320 -2.01 18.05 -27.01
N HIS A 321 -2.54 19.27 -26.96
CA HIS A 321 -3.19 19.86 -28.13
C HIS A 321 -2.16 20.25 -29.21
N ASP A 322 -2.43 19.86 -30.45
CA ASP A 322 -1.66 20.27 -31.62
C ASP A 322 -2.42 21.32 -32.43
N LEU A 323 -1.99 22.58 -32.35
CA LEU A 323 -2.65 23.70 -33.04
C LEU A 323 -2.74 23.47 -34.57
N HIS A 324 -1.71 22.86 -35.13
CA HIS A 324 -1.60 22.60 -36.56
C HIS A 324 -2.54 21.48 -37.03
N ALA A 325 -2.78 20.45 -36.19
CA ALA A 325 -3.81 19.45 -36.41
C ALA A 325 -5.21 20.06 -36.28
N HIS A 326 -5.45 20.90 -35.27
CA HIS A 326 -6.75 21.57 -35.08
C HIS A 326 -7.15 22.43 -36.28
N MET A 327 -6.19 23.13 -36.89
CA MET A 327 -6.46 24.02 -38.02
C MET A 327 -6.54 23.30 -39.37
N ASN A 328 -5.74 22.24 -39.57
CA ASN A 328 -5.52 21.67 -40.90
C ASN A 328 -5.87 20.17 -40.99
N GLY A 329 -6.42 19.59 -39.93
CA GLY A 329 -6.63 18.16 -39.80
C GLY A 329 -5.33 17.36 -39.65
N GLY A 330 -5.50 16.04 -39.50
CA GLY A 330 -4.42 15.09 -39.27
C GLY A 330 -4.20 14.74 -37.80
N ILE A 331 -3.51 13.63 -37.57
CA ILE A 331 -3.14 13.11 -36.25
C ILE A 331 -1.61 13.15 -36.16
N PRO A 332 -1.03 13.88 -35.19
CA PRO A 332 0.42 13.92 -35.02
C PRO A 332 1.02 12.52 -34.83
N GLU A 333 2.09 12.21 -35.54
CA GLU A 333 2.78 10.91 -35.42
C GLU A 333 3.25 10.64 -33.99
N ARG A 334 3.68 11.69 -33.26
CA ARG A 334 4.08 11.57 -31.84
C ARG A 334 2.99 11.02 -30.93
N ASP A 335 1.71 11.25 -31.24
CA ASP A 335 0.60 10.79 -30.41
C ASP A 335 0.28 9.31 -30.70
N ILE A 336 0.67 8.82 -31.87
CA ILE A 336 0.50 7.43 -32.32
C ILE A 336 1.73 6.60 -31.94
N ASP A 337 2.91 6.99 -32.40
CA ASP A 337 4.15 6.21 -32.29
C ASP A 337 4.99 6.59 -31.06
N GLY A 338 4.60 7.64 -30.33
CA GLY A 338 5.36 8.18 -29.22
C GLY A 338 6.51 9.10 -29.65
N ASP A 339 6.99 9.92 -28.73
CA ASP A 339 8.17 10.75 -28.86
C ASP A 339 8.92 10.80 -27.51
N PRO A 340 10.00 10.01 -27.36
CA PRO A 340 10.79 10.01 -26.12
C PRO A 340 11.63 11.28 -25.95
N ALA A 341 11.86 12.06 -27.01
CA ALA A 341 12.62 13.31 -27.00
C ALA A 341 11.74 14.53 -26.68
N ALA A 342 10.41 14.39 -26.77
CA ALA A 342 9.49 15.40 -26.31
C ALA A 342 9.69 15.74 -24.82
N ILE A 343 9.35 16.97 -24.45
CA ILE A 343 9.38 17.44 -23.06
C ILE A 343 7.97 17.90 -22.66
N PRO A 344 7.23 17.14 -21.82
CA PRO A 344 7.57 15.80 -21.33
C PRO A 344 7.50 14.72 -22.43
N PRO A 345 8.17 13.57 -22.24
CA PRO A 345 8.11 12.45 -23.19
C PRO A 345 6.68 11.99 -23.45
N VAL A 346 6.36 11.71 -24.70
CA VAL A 346 5.02 11.23 -25.12
C VAL A 346 5.12 9.74 -25.38
N PRO A 347 4.44 8.87 -24.61
CA PRO A 347 4.49 7.44 -24.84
C PRO A 347 3.69 7.01 -26.09
N GLY A 348 2.68 7.78 -26.49
CA GLY A 348 1.77 7.45 -27.58
C GLY A 348 1.15 6.07 -27.40
N LEU A 349 1.01 5.34 -28.50
CA LEU A 349 0.59 3.93 -28.54
C LEU A 349 1.78 3.00 -28.87
N ALA A 350 3.01 3.46 -28.72
CA ALA A 350 4.24 2.76 -29.11
C ALA A 350 4.32 1.31 -28.59
N ALA A 351 3.92 1.09 -27.33
CA ALA A 351 3.92 -0.24 -26.74
C ALA A 351 3.01 -1.22 -27.49
N TYR A 352 1.84 -0.75 -27.96
CA TYR A 352 0.93 -1.56 -28.76
C TYR A 352 1.53 -1.93 -30.11
N TRP A 353 2.24 -1.01 -30.75
CA TRP A 353 2.85 -1.22 -32.07
C TRP A 353 4.05 -2.17 -32.05
N GLN A 354 4.68 -2.38 -30.89
CA GLN A 354 5.64 -3.48 -30.71
C GLN A 354 4.98 -4.86 -30.81
N VAL A 355 3.68 -4.96 -30.50
CA VAL A 355 2.91 -6.21 -30.54
C VAL A 355 2.06 -6.31 -31.80
N PHE A 356 1.59 -5.17 -32.32
CA PHE A 356 0.66 -5.06 -33.45
C PHE A 356 1.19 -4.11 -34.56
N PRO A 357 2.39 -4.35 -35.13
CA PRO A 357 2.96 -3.46 -36.14
C PRO A 357 2.12 -3.35 -37.41
N ASP A 358 1.49 -4.44 -37.87
CA ASP A 358 0.67 -4.40 -39.09
C ASP A 358 -0.68 -3.71 -38.83
N LEU A 359 -1.24 -3.87 -37.63
CA LEU A 359 -2.44 -3.14 -37.22
C LEU A 359 -2.19 -1.62 -37.22
N ARG A 360 -1.00 -1.15 -36.81
CA ARG A 360 -0.63 0.26 -36.90
C ARG A 360 -0.70 0.76 -38.34
N GLN A 361 -0.16 -0.01 -39.30
CA GLN A 361 -0.20 0.33 -40.73
C GLN A 361 -1.63 0.27 -41.30
N ARG A 362 -2.47 -0.63 -40.76
CA ARG A 362 -3.86 -0.76 -41.16
C ARG A 362 -4.74 0.39 -40.67
N LEU A 363 -4.42 0.97 -39.52
CA LEU A 363 -5.20 2.05 -38.90
C LEU A 363 -4.74 3.43 -39.33
N PHE A 364 -3.45 3.63 -39.63
CA PHE A 364 -2.88 4.95 -39.89
C PHE A 364 -2.07 5.00 -41.18
N SER A 365 -2.40 5.98 -42.02
CA SER A 365 -1.69 6.27 -43.28
C SER A 365 -1.09 7.68 -43.25
N PRO A 366 0.04 7.92 -43.94
CA PRO A 366 0.61 9.26 -44.05
C PRO A 366 -0.41 10.27 -44.60
N LEU A 367 -0.48 11.47 -44.02
CA LEU A 367 -1.46 12.49 -44.43
C LEU A 367 -1.04 13.14 -45.77
N PRO A 368 -1.85 13.09 -46.84
CA PRO A 368 -1.56 13.81 -48.07
C PRO A 368 -1.53 15.33 -47.86
N LEU A 369 -0.66 16.05 -48.59
CA LEU A 369 -0.69 17.51 -48.62
C LEU A 369 -1.98 18.02 -49.27
N ALA A 370 -2.51 19.13 -48.77
CA ALA A 370 -3.65 19.80 -49.41
C ALA A 370 -3.20 20.45 -50.72
N GLY A 371 -3.60 19.86 -51.87
CA GLY A 371 -3.30 20.34 -53.23
C GLY A 371 -3.07 19.19 -54.22
N GLU A 372 -3.23 19.43 -55.53
CA GLU A 372 -3.16 18.42 -56.61
C GLU A 372 -1.74 17.89 -56.93
N GLY A 373 -0.92 17.58 -55.90
CA GLY A 373 0.44 17.09 -56.07
C GLY A 373 0.77 15.87 -55.20
N PRO A 374 1.72 15.01 -55.61
CA PRO A 374 2.20 13.91 -54.79
C PRO A 374 3.06 14.46 -53.66
N GLY A 375 2.51 14.56 -52.46
CA GLY A 375 3.26 14.95 -51.28
C GLY A 375 2.54 14.59 -49.99
N VAL A 376 3.31 14.33 -48.94
CA VAL A 376 2.83 13.95 -47.62
C VAL A 376 3.22 15.04 -46.63
N ARG A 377 2.30 15.40 -45.73
CA ARG A 377 2.59 16.31 -44.63
C ARG A 377 3.42 15.57 -43.58
N ALA A 378 4.70 15.93 -43.48
CA ALA A 378 5.64 15.33 -42.53
C ALA A 378 5.13 15.46 -41.08
N GLY A 379 5.21 14.37 -40.30
CA GLY A 379 4.82 14.33 -38.89
C GLY A 379 3.33 14.18 -38.63
N TYR A 380 2.49 14.01 -39.66
CA TYR A 380 1.04 13.85 -39.52
C TYR A 380 0.53 12.66 -40.33
N THR A 381 -0.43 11.95 -39.74
CA THR A 381 -1.16 10.83 -40.34
C THR A 381 -2.65 11.12 -40.41
N HIS A 382 -3.40 10.26 -41.09
CA HIS A 382 -4.85 10.19 -41.00
C HIS A 382 -5.26 8.75 -40.72
N LEU A 383 -6.50 8.58 -40.25
CA LEU A 383 -7.10 7.25 -40.15
C LEU A 383 -7.24 6.65 -41.55
N ALA A 384 -6.67 5.47 -41.75
CA ALA A 384 -6.79 4.70 -43.00
C ALA A 384 -8.16 4.00 -43.13
N VAL A 385 -8.95 4.02 -42.06
CA VAL A 385 -10.30 3.45 -41.98
C VAL A 385 -11.28 4.49 -41.49
N ASP A 386 -12.56 4.32 -41.80
CA ASP A 386 -13.62 5.16 -41.23
C ASP A 386 -13.60 5.07 -39.69
N PRO A 387 -13.86 6.16 -38.95
CA PRO A 387 -13.89 6.14 -37.49
C PRO A 387 -14.81 5.06 -36.89
N SER A 388 -15.94 4.76 -37.54
CA SER A 388 -16.86 3.70 -37.11
C SER A 388 -16.26 2.30 -37.29
N ALA A 389 -15.28 2.14 -38.18
CA ALA A 389 -14.61 0.89 -38.50
C ALA A 389 -13.34 0.63 -37.66
N ILE A 390 -12.88 1.56 -36.83
CA ILE A 390 -11.67 1.37 -35.99
C ILE A 390 -11.80 0.13 -35.10
N LYS A 391 -12.88 0.05 -34.33
CA LYS A 391 -13.12 -1.07 -33.40
C LYS A 391 -13.19 -2.43 -34.11
N PRO A 392 -14.03 -2.63 -35.15
CA PRO A 392 -14.04 -3.91 -35.86
C PRO A 392 -12.69 -4.22 -36.51
N THR A 393 -12.01 -3.23 -37.08
CA THR A 393 -10.66 -3.41 -37.66
C THR A 393 -9.68 -3.96 -36.63
N ILE A 394 -9.68 -3.44 -35.40
CA ILE A 394 -8.82 -3.95 -34.31
C ILE A 394 -9.23 -5.38 -33.90
N LEU A 395 -10.53 -5.61 -33.66
CA LEU A 395 -11.01 -6.88 -33.12
C LEU A 395 -10.88 -8.06 -34.11
N GLU A 396 -10.95 -7.76 -35.41
CA GLU A 396 -10.85 -8.74 -36.50
C GLU A 396 -9.42 -8.90 -37.03
N HIS A 397 -8.47 -8.06 -36.59
CA HIS A 397 -7.08 -8.14 -37.03
C HIS A 397 -6.40 -9.44 -36.59
N ASP A 398 -5.63 -10.05 -37.49
CA ASP A 398 -4.95 -11.32 -37.23
C ASP A 398 -3.96 -11.23 -36.05
N GLU A 399 -3.22 -10.12 -35.92
CA GLU A 399 -2.29 -9.92 -34.80
C GLU A 399 -3.03 -9.81 -33.46
N PHE A 400 -4.19 -9.14 -33.41
CA PHE A 400 -4.99 -9.05 -32.19
C PHE A 400 -5.61 -10.41 -31.83
N ALA A 401 -6.09 -11.15 -32.83
CA ALA A 401 -6.55 -12.52 -32.65
C ALA A 401 -5.43 -13.45 -32.18
N ALA A 402 -4.21 -13.32 -32.71
CA ALA A 402 -3.03 -14.07 -32.29
C ALA A 402 -2.63 -13.73 -30.85
N PHE A 403 -2.65 -12.45 -30.47
CA PHE A 403 -2.41 -12.01 -29.10
C PHE A 403 -3.44 -12.61 -28.13
N ARG A 404 -4.74 -12.54 -28.45
CA ARG A 404 -5.78 -13.18 -27.62
C ARG A 404 -5.56 -14.68 -27.46
N ARG A 405 -5.18 -15.39 -28.53
CA ARG A 405 -4.84 -16.82 -28.47
C ARG A 405 -3.65 -17.07 -27.56
N ARG A 406 -2.58 -16.26 -27.65
CA ARG A 406 -1.41 -16.34 -26.77
C ARG A 406 -1.79 -16.14 -25.29
N ILE A 407 -2.56 -15.11 -24.97
CA ILE A 407 -3.00 -14.84 -23.59
C ILE A 407 -3.87 -15.99 -23.06
N THR A 408 -4.79 -16.50 -23.88
CA THR A 408 -5.63 -17.65 -23.50
C THR A 408 -4.77 -18.90 -23.26
N ALA A 409 -3.79 -19.16 -24.11
CA ALA A 409 -2.87 -20.29 -23.95
C ALA A 409 -2.06 -20.19 -22.64
N LEU A 410 -1.54 -19.00 -22.30
CA LEU A 410 -0.86 -18.79 -21.01
C LEU A 410 -1.75 -19.13 -19.82
N PHE A 411 -3.01 -18.69 -19.85
CA PHE A 411 -3.98 -19.01 -18.80
C PHE A 411 -4.31 -20.51 -18.75
N ASP A 412 -4.49 -21.15 -19.89
CA ASP A 412 -4.78 -22.59 -19.96
C ASP A 412 -3.59 -23.43 -19.48
N ASP A 413 -2.36 -23.01 -19.78
CA ASP A 413 -1.13 -23.63 -19.28
C ASP A 413 -1.04 -23.51 -17.76
N TRP A 414 -1.21 -22.31 -17.21
CA TRP A 414 -1.29 -22.10 -15.75
C TRP A 414 -2.40 -22.95 -15.12
N ARG A 415 -3.59 -22.97 -15.72
CA ARG A 415 -4.75 -23.73 -15.23
C ARG A 415 -4.47 -25.24 -15.27
N SER A 416 -3.79 -25.74 -16.29
CA SER A 416 -3.44 -27.16 -16.43
C SER A 416 -2.47 -27.61 -15.34
N ARG A 417 -1.48 -26.76 -15.00
CA ARG A 417 -0.49 -27.01 -13.95
C ARG A 417 -1.09 -26.95 -12.55
N ASN A 418 -1.99 -25.99 -12.29
CA ASN A 418 -2.53 -25.75 -10.95
C ASN A 418 -3.81 -26.52 -10.61
N ARG A 419 -4.58 -26.98 -11.61
CA ARG A 419 -5.83 -27.74 -11.37
C ARG A 419 -5.60 -29.03 -10.56
N PRO A 420 -4.59 -29.87 -10.85
CA PRO A 420 -4.32 -31.06 -10.04
C PRO A 420 -3.98 -30.71 -8.59
N VAL A 421 -3.20 -29.65 -8.36
CA VAL A 421 -2.82 -29.18 -7.02
C VAL A 421 -4.06 -28.76 -6.22
N LEU A 422 -4.95 -27.97 -6.82
CA LEU A 422 -6.22 -27.56 -6.21
C LEU A 422 -7.13 -28.76 -5.89
N LYS A 423 -7.24 -29.74 -6.81
CA LYS A 423 -8.06 -30.94 -6.62
C LYS A 423 -7.47 -31.91 -5.60
N GLY A 424 -6.15 -31.93 -5.44
CA GLY A 424 -5.44 -32.77 -4.48
C GLY A 424 -5.36 -32.19 -3.07
N PHE A 425 -5.93 -31.00 -2.82
CA PHE A 425 -5.86 -30.35 -1.53
C PHE A 425 -6.62 -31.14 -0.44
N GLY A 426 -5.88 -31.66 0.54
CA GLY A 426 -6.41 -32.48 1.62
C GLY A 426 -6.77 -31.69 2.89
N VAL A 427 -7.41 -32.37 3.84
CA VAL A 427 -7.91 -31.80 5.12
C VAL A 427 -6.79 -31.13 5.95
N ASN A 428 -5.55 -31.61 5.84
CA ASN A 428 -4.39 -31.09 6.56
C ASN A 428 -3.55 -30.09 5.73
N GLY A 429 -4.03 -29.71 4.54
CA GLY A 429 -3.31 -28.75 3.70
C GLY A 429 -3.28 -27.36 4.34
N GLN A 430 -2.33 -26.53 3.90
CA GLN A 430 -2.23 -25.13 4.33
C GLN A 430 -2.82 -24.21 3.25
N PRO A 431 -4.09 -23.74 3.38
CA PRO A 431 -4.76 -23.04 2.28
C PRO A 431 -4.06 -21.74 1.90
N LYS A 432 -3.50 -21.02 2.88
CA LYS A 432 -2.79 -19.75 2.64
C LYS A 432 -1.53 -19.95 1.81
N ALA A 433 -0.72 -20.96 2.14
CA ALA A 433 0.49 -21.28 1.39
C ALA A 433 0.14 -21.65 -0.06
N LEU A 434 -0.91 -22.45 -0.25
CA LEU A 434 -1.39 -22.83 -1.59
C LEU A 434 -1.86 -21.60 -2.40
N ILE A 435 -2.61 -20.69 -1.79
CA ILE A 435 -3.07 -19.46 -2.45
C ILE A 435 -1.88 -18.60 -2.89
N THR A 436 -0.86 -18.47 -2.04
CA THR A 436 0.37 -17.76 -2.37
C THR A 436 1.10 -18.43 -3.53
N GLU A 437 1.33 -19.74 -3.48
CA GLU A 437 2.04 -20.50 -4.53
C GLU A 437 1.35 -20.36 -5.90
N ILE A 438 0.03 -20.58 -5.93
CA ILE A 438 -0.77 -20.47 -7.16
C ILE A 438 -0.80 -19.04 -7.69
N GLY A 439 -0.86 -18.05 -6.79
CA GLY A 439 -0.86 -16.63 -7.13
C GLY A 439 0.47 -16.17 -7.72
N GLU A 440 1.59 -16.57 -7.13
CA GLU A 440 2.94 -16.30 -7.66
C GLU A 440 3.14 -16.96 -9.02
N ASP A 441 2.66 -18.20 -9.20
CA ASP A 441 2.72 -18.87 -10.49
C ASP A 441 1.87 -18.16 -11.56
N LEU A 442 0.72 -17.60 -11.18
CA LEU A 442 -0.10 -16.79 -12.10
C LEU A 442 0.65 -15.53 -12.53
N LEU A 443 1.26 -14.82 -11.56
CA LEU A 443 2.06 -13.63 -11.85
C LEU A 443 3.23 -13.95 -12.78
N GLU A 444 4.00 -14.99 -12.48
CA GLU A 444 5.15 -15.37 -13.29
C GLU A 444 4.73 -15.77 -14.71
N THR A 445 3.63 -16.52 -14.84
CA THR A 445 3.06 -16.89 -16.15
C THR A 445 2.78 -15.67 -17.02
N PHE A 446 2.20 -14.63 -16.43
CA PHE A 446 1.79 -13.44 -17.18
C PHE A 446 2.86 -12.34 -17.27
N ARG A 447 4.02 -12.48 -16.63
CA ARG A 447 5.18 -11.63 -16.96
C ARG A 447 5.62 -11.80 -18.41
N ALA A 448 5.34 -12.97 -19.01
CA ALA A 448 5.58 -13.23 -20.43
C ALA A 448 4.50 -12.64 -21.36
N ALA A 449 3.42 -12.06 -20.83
CA ALA A 449 2.36 -11.45 -21.60
C ALA A 449 2.70 -9.96 -21.86
N PRO A 450 2.98 -9.56 -23.13
CA PRO A 450 3.19 -8.16 -23.41
C PRO A 450 1.88 -7.38 -23.19
N LEU A 451 1.99 -6.08 -22.87
CA LEU A 451 0.87 -5.15 -22.64
C LEU A 451 0.00 -5.41 -21.39
N LEU A 452 0.18 -6.53 -20.69
CA LEU A 452 -0.57 -6.83 -19.46
C LEU A 452 0.31 -6.58 -18.23
N ASP A 453 -0.25 -5.90 -17.23
CA ASP A 453 0.36 -5.83 -15.89
C ASP A 453 0.01 -7.13 -15.15
N PRO A 454 1.00 -7.93 -14.68
CA PRO A 454 0.74 -9.15 -13.93
C PRO A 454 -0.20 -8.95 -12.72
N TYR A 455 -0.24 -7.76 -12.13
CA TYR A 455 -1.08 -7.45 -10.98
C TYR A 455 -2.53 -7.05 -11.33
N ASP A 456 -2.89 -6.99 -12.61
CA ASP A 456 -4.20 -6.52 -13.08
C ASP A 456 -4.92 -7.51 -14.03
N ILE A 457 -4.70 -8.81 -13.80
CA ILE A 457 -5.24 -9.93 -14.61
C ILE A 457 -6.51 -10.53 -14.03
#